data_AF-A0A6B3EBI4-F1
#
_entry.id   AF-A0A6B3EBI4-F1
#
_cell.length_a   1.000
_cell.length_b   1.000
_cell.length_c   1.000
_cell.angle_alpha   90.00
_cell.angle_beta   90.00
_cell.angle_gamma   90.00
#
_symmetry.space_group_name_H-M   'P 1'
#
loop_
_entity.id
_entity.type
_entity.pdbx_description
1 polymer ?
#
loop_
_entity_poly.entity_id
_entity_poly.type
_entity_poly.pdbx_seq_one_letter_code
_entity_poly.pdbx_strand_id
1 'polypeptide(L)'
;ASGALARPPQAGRHLYADLGPLRTRLAARGVTDSLELEEYLTERLGAPAPGGHRFGDELGALRVRLGTGTLLGSTPQQQLESLAAPQPLELPHVAAALGVFRSALDELR
;
A
#
# COMPACT_ATOMS: atom_id res chain seq x y z
N ALA A 1 1.33 8.30 12.06
CA ALA A 1 1.08 6.86 11.84
C ALA A 1 -0.35 6.67 11.34
N SER A 2 -0.58 5.76 10.38
CA SER A 2 -1.86 5.54 9.67
C SER A 2 -2.66 4.32 10.18
N GLY A 3 -2.24 3.68 11.27
CA GLY A 3 -2.98 2.58 11.93
C GLY A 3 -2.69 1.17 11.41
N ALA A 4 -1.93 1.02 10.33
CA ALA A 4 -1.44 -0.28 9.86
C ALA A 4 -0.13 -0.69 10.58
N LEU A 5 0.07 -2.00 10.75
CA LEU A 5 1.29 -2.59 11.29
C LEU A 5 2.07 -3.29 10.18
N ALA A 6 3.38 -3.05 10.08
CA ALA A 6 4.24 -3.76 9.14
C ALA A 6 5.59 -4.04 9.78
N ARG A 7 6.18 -5.20 9.47
CA ARG A 7 7.58 -5.47 9.85
C ARG A 7 8.50 -4.57 9.02
N PRO A 8 9.61 -4.05 9.59
CA PRO A 8 10.59 -3.31 8.81
C PRO A 8 11.10 -4.16 7.64
N PRO A 9 11.07 -3.65 6.40
CA PRO A 9 11.53 -4.41 5.24
C PRO A 9 13.02 -4.73 5.39
N GLN A 10 13.38 -6.01 5.25
CA GLN A 10 14.78 -6.46 5.30
C GLN A 10 15.38 -6.63 3.90
N ALA A 11 14.53 -6.89 2.90
CA ALA A 11 14.91 -7.05 1.50
C ALA A 11 13.71 -6.85 0.57
N GLY A 12 13.98 -6.64 -0.71
CA GLY A 12 12.96 -6.55 -1.75
C GLY A 12 12.27 -5.18 -1.83
N ARG A 13 11.14 -5.16 -2.57
CA ARG A 13 10.38 -3.94 -2.93
C ARG A 13 8.92 -4.01 -2.51
N HIS A 14 8.64 -4.73 -1.43
CA HIS A 14 7.29 -4.94 -0.93
C HIS A 14 7.21 -4.75 0.58
N LEU A 15 6.09 -4.20 1.04
CA LEU A 15 5.67 -4.18 2.44
C LEU A 15 4.52 -5.16 2.61
N TYR A 16 4.53 -5.92 3.71
CA TYR A 16 3.40 -6.73 4.12
C TYR A 16 2.74 -6.05 5.32
N ALA A 17 1.59 -5.43 5.08
CA ALA A 17 0.91 -4.58 6.03
C ALA A 17 -0.33 -5.28 6.61
N ASP A 18 -0.47 -5.25 7.92
CA ASP A 18 -1.63 -5.71 8.68
C ASP A 18 -2.52 -4.51 9.02
N LEU A 19 -3.71 -4.49 8.42
CA LEU A 19 -4.76 -3.50 8.63
C LEU A 19 -5.85 -4.03 9.58
N GLY A 20 -5.61 -5.15 10.26
CA GLY A 20 -6.46 -5.67 11.33
C GLY A 20 -6.86 -4.62 12.38
N PRO A 21 -5.97 -3.71 12.83
CA PRO A 21 -6.35 -2.62 13.74
C PRO A 21 -7.42 -1.67 13.18
N LEU A 22 -7.60 -1.62 11.85
CA LEU A 22 -8.57 -0.79 11.14
C LEU A 22 -9.87 -1.56 10.80
N ARG A 23 -10.04 -2.80 11.28
CA ARG A 23 -11.17 -3.69 10.93
C ARG A 23 -12.53 -3.01 11.01
N THR A 24 -12.84 -2.32 12.10
CA THR A 24 -14.16 -1.67 12.28
C THR A 24 -14.42 -0.60 11.21
N ARG A 25 -13.38 0.15 10.83
CA ARG A 25 -13.45 1.23 9.82
C ARG A 25 -13.54 0.69 8.40
N LEU A 26 -12.87 -0.44 8.13
CA LEU A 26 -12.96 -1.18 6.89
C LEU A 26 -14.34 -1.84 6.74
N ALA A 27 -14.87 -2.45 7.80
CA ALA A 27 -16.21 -3.05 7.80
C ALA A 27 -17.31 -2.01 7.53
N ALA A 28 -17.17 -0.78 8.05
CA ALA A 28 -18.07 0.34 7.73
C ALA A 28 -18.06 0.74 6.24
N ARG A 29 -17.08 0.25 5.46
CA ARG A 29 -16.93 0.45 4.02
C ARG A 29 -17.22 -0.82 3.21
N GLY A 30 -17.76 -1.86 3.86
CA GLY A 30 -18.01 -3.15 3.23
C GLY A 30 -16.77 -4.03 3.04
N VAL A 31 -15.66 -3.72 3.73
CA VAL A 31 -14.43 -4.53 3.68
C VAL A 31 -14.32 -5.34 4.96
N THR A 32 -14.57 -6.64 4.85
CA THR A 32 -14.65 -7.57 5.97
C THR A 32 -13.65 -8.73 5.85
N ASP A 33 -13.18 -9.01 4.64
CA ASP A 33 -12.19 -10.05 4.35
C ASP A 33 -11.01 -9.59 3.47
N SER A 34 -10.10 -10.51 3.20
CA SER A 34 -8.87 -10.28 2.43
C SER A 34 -9.12 -10.05 0.93
N LEU A 35 -10.20 -10.57 0.36
CA LEU A 35 -10.55 -10.38 -1.04
C LEU A 35 -11.10 -8.97 -1.24
N GLU A 36 -12.08 -8.57 -0.41
CA GLU A 36 -12.65 -7.23 -0.41
C GLU A 36 -11.57 -6.17 -0.12
N LEU A 37 -10.61 -6.48 0.76
CA LEU A 37 -9.49 -5.59 1.04
C LEU A 37 -8.58 -5.39 -0.18
N GLU A 38 -8.30 -6.46 -0.92
CA GLU A 38 -7.51 -6.38 -2.16
C GLU A 38 -8.20 -5.50 -3.20
N GLU A 39 -9.50 -5.72 -3.42
CA GLU A 39 -10.29 -4.93 -4.37
C GLU A 39 -10.33 -3.45 -3.95
N TYR A 40 -10.68 -3.19 -2.69
CA TYR A 40 -10.78 -1.84 -2.13
C TYR A 40 -9.48 -1.03 -2.26
N LEU A 41 -8.33 -1.64 -1.95
CA LEU A 41 -7.04 -0.97 -2.02
C LEU A 41 -6.51 -0.89 -3.46
N THR A 42 -6.74 -1.90 -4.29
CA THR A 42 -6.30 -1.88 -5.69
C THR A 42 -6.96 -0.74 -6.45
N GLU A 43 -8.26 -0.53 -6.24
CA GLU A 43 -9.01 0.58 -6.83
C GLU A 43 -8.45 1.93 -6.36
N ARG A 44 -8.30 2.13 -5.05
CA ARG A 44 -7.86 3.42 -4.47
C ARG A 44 -6.42 3.78 -4.76
N LEU A 45 -5.54 2.78 -4.84
CA LEU A 45 -4.12 2.99 -5.11
C LEU A 45 -3.81 3.06 -6.61
N GLY A 46 -4.75 2.69 -7.47
CA GLY A 46 -4.54 2.59 -8.91
C GLY A 46 -3.45 1.58 -9.30
N ALA A 47 -3.14 0.64 -8.40
CA ALA A 47 -2.09 -0.35 -8.56
C ALA A 47 -2.42 -1.61 -7.76
N PRO A 48 -1.94 -2.80 -8.18
CA PRO A 48 -2.25 -4.03 -7.48
C PRO A 48 -1.85 -3.98 -6.01
N ALA A 49 -2.81 -4.29 -5.14
CA ALA A 49 -2.60 -4.47 -3.71
C ALA A 49 -3.01 -5.89 -3.27
N PRO A 50 -2.26 -6.94 -3.65
CA PRO A 50 -2.61 -8.33 -3.34
C PRO A 50 -2.91 -8.58 -1.87
N GLY A 51 -4.07 -9.15 -1.58
CA GLY A 51 -4.51 -9.54 -0.24
C GLY A 51 -3.75 -10.77 0.27
N GLY A 52 -3.67 -10.90 1.59
CA GLY A 52 -3.02 -11.99 2.30
C GLY A 52 -3.49 -13.39 1.87
N HIS A 53 -4.75 -13.54 1.48
CA HIS A 53 -5.31 -14.81 1.00
C HIS A 53 -4.53 -15.40 -0.20
N ARG A 54 -3.89 -14.57 -1.03
CA ARG A 54 -3.04 -15.02 -2.14
C ARG A 54 -1.70 -15.61 -1.67
N PHE A 55 -1.35 -15.43 -0.41
CA PHE A 55 -0.10 -15.87 0.22
C PHE A 55 -0.31 -16.92 1.30
N GLY A 56 -1.54 -17.44 1.45
CA GLY A 56 -1.89 -18.48 2.42
C GLY A 56 -2.32 -17.96 3.79
N ASP A 57 -2.59 -16.66 3.93
CA ASP A 57 -3.27 -16.16 5.14
C ASP A 57 -4.75 -16.55 5.13
N GLU A 58 -5.32 -16.69 6.33
CA GLU A 58 -6.76 -16.88 6.54
C GLU A 58 -7.57 -15.77 5.87
N LEU A 59 -8.74 -16.11 5.31
CA LEU A 59 -9.58 -15.14 4.57
C LEU A 59 -9.95 -13.90 5.40
N GLY A 60 -10.17 -14.07 6.71
CA GLY A 60 -10.48 -12.97 7.63
C GLY A 60 -9.29 -12.09 8.02
N ALA A 61 -8.06 -12.43 7.61
CA ALA A 61 -6.87 -11.65 7.90
C ALA A 61 -6.78 -10.44 6.94
N LEU A 62 -6.94 -9.24 7.50
CA LEU A 62 -6.89 -7.98 6.75
C LEU A 62 -5.44 -7.55 6.47
N ARG A 63 -4.70 -8.40 5.75
CA ARG A 63 -3.31 -8.15 5.37
C ARG A 63 -3.18 -7.96 3.86
N VAL A 64 -2.22 -7.14 3.47
CA VAL A 64 -2.00 -6.76 2.08
C VAL A 64 -0.51 -6.64 1.78
N ARG A 65 -0.11 -7.01 0.57
CA ARG A 65 1.25 -6.79 0.04
C ARG A 65 1.26 -5.55 -0.84
N LEU A 66 1.94 -4.50 -0.39
CA LEU A 66 2.10 -3.23 -1.12
C LEU A 66 3.44 -3.20 -1.83
N GLY A 67 3.45 -2.96 -3.14
CA GLY A 67 4.69 -2.75 -3.90
C GLY A 67 5.17 -1.30 -3.83
N THR A 68 6.47 -1.09 -3.74
CA THR A 68 7.07 0.26 -3.76
C THR A 68 7.40 0.73 -5.18
N GLY A 69 7.27 -0.13 -6.19
CA GLY A 69 7.63 0.19 -7.58
C GLY A 69 6.81 1.34 -8.18
N THR A 70 5.55 1.49 -7.77
CA THR A 70 4.67 2.59 -8.19
C THR A 70 5.15 3.96 -7.71
N LEU A 71 5.97 3.99 -6.64
CA LEU A 71 6.55 5.22 -6.13
C LEU A 71 7.67 5.76 -7.02
N LEU A 72 8.30 4.91 -7.85
CA LEU A 72 9.45 5.31 -8.67
C LEU A 72 9.09 6.20 -9.86
N GLY A 73 7.80 6.31 -10.19
CA GLY A 73 7.31 7.08 -11.34
C GLY A 73 6.86 6.20 -12.52
N SER A 74 6.11 6.81 -13.43
CA SER A 74 5.43 6.13 -14.53
C SER A 74 6.27 6.04 -15.81
N THR A 75 7.42 6.73 -15.87
CA THR A 75 8.33 6.73 -17.01
C THR A 75 9.71 6.19 -16.63
N PRO A 76 10.47 5.62 -17.58
CA PRO A 76 11.85 5.19 -17.33
C PRO A 76 12.74 6.31 -16.79
N GLN A 77 12.53 7.55 -17.23
CA GLN A 77 13.28 8.73 -16.77
C GLN A 77 13.00 9.03 -15.30
N GLN A 78 11.72 9.07 -14.89
CA GLN A 78 11.34 9.25 -13.49
C GLN A 78 11.86 8.10 -12.61
N GLN A 79 11.82 6.87 -13.12
CA GLN A 79 12.34 5.71 -12.40
C GLN A 79 13.83 5.83 -12.16
N LEU A 80 14.61 6.20 -13.18
CA LEU A 80 16.04 6.40 -13.05
C LEU A 80 16.36 7.56 -12.08
N GLU A 81 15.62 8.66 -12.16
CA GLU A 81 15.74 9.79 -11.24
C GLU A 81 15.48 9.36 -9.79
N SER A 82 14.40 8.62 -9.55
CA SER A 82 14.08 8.09 -8.21
C SER A 82 15.17 7.18 -7.66
N LEU A 83 15.80 6.37 -8.51
CA LEU A 83 16.85 5.43 -8.11
C LEU A 83 18.20 6.13 -7.85
N ALA A 84 18.45 7.27 -8.52
CA ALA A 84 19.71 8.02 -8.42
C ALA A 84 19.66 9.18 -7.40
N ALA A 85 18.46 9.63 -7.01
CA ALA A 85 18.30 10.80 -6.15
C ALA A 85 18.81 10.55 -4.72
N PRO A 86 19.56 11.49 -4.12
CA PRO A 86 19.96 11.41 -2.72
C PRO A 86 18.79 11.65 -1.76
N GLN A 87 17.76 12.38 -2.21
CA GLN A 87 16.54 12.67 -1.46
C GLN A 87 15.30 12.31 -2.31
N PRO A 88 15.03 11.01 -2.55
CA PRO A 88 13.99 10.58 -3.47
C PRO A 88 12.58 11.00 -3.02
N LEU A 89 12.37 11.21 -1.72
CA LEU A 89 11.08 11.63 -1.16
C LEU A 89 10.70 13.07 -1.52
N GLU A 90 11.66 13.90 -1.95
CA GLU A 90 11.42 15.29 -2.38
C GLU A 90 11.04 15.39 -3.86
N LEU A 91 11.19 14.30 -4.63
CA LEU A 91 10.81 14.28 -6.03
C LEU A 91 9.29 14.41 -6.20
N PRO A 92 8.78 15.27 -7.10
CA PRO A 92 7.35 15.53 -7.24
C PRO A 92 6.50 14.27 -7.52
N HIS A 93 6.96 13.36 -8.38
CA HIS A 93 6.23 12.12 -8.70
C HIS A 93 6.22 11.13 -7.54
N VAL A 94 7.30 11.05 -6.76
CA VAL A 94 7.37 10.22 -5.55
C VAL A 94 6.41 10.77 -4.50
N ALA A 95 6.47 12.08 -4.24
CA ALA A 95 5.60 12.76 -3.28
C ALA A 95 4.12 12.62 -3.66
N ALA A 96 3.78 12.78 -4.95
CA ALA A 96 2.42 12.58 -5.46
C ALA A 96 1.95 11.14 -5.25
N ALA A 97 2.78 10.14 -5.58
CA ALA A 97 2.44 8.73 -5.37
C ALA A 97 2.21 8.43 -3.88
N LEU A 98 3.08 8.92 -2.99
CA LEU A 98 2.88 8.81 -1.54
C LEU A 98 1.61 9.54 -1.05
N GLY A 99 1.22 10.63 -1.72
CA GLY A 99 -0.04 11.32 -1.50
C GLY A 99 -1.25 10.41 -1.71
N VAL A 100 -1.24 9.57 -2.75
CA VAL A 100 -2.31 8.59 -3.01
C VAL A 100 -2.43 7.59 -1.87
N PHE A 101 -1.30 7.02 -1.40
CA PHE A 101 -1.29 6.13 -0.24
C PHE A 101 -1.79 6.81 1.03
N ARG A 102 -1.39 8.07 1.25
CA ARG A 102 -1.84 8.86 2.39
C ARG A 102 -3.35 9.05 2.36
N SER A 103 -3.92 9.50 1.24
CA SER A 103 -5.36 9.72 1.10
C SER A 103 -6.14 8.42 1.34
N ALA A 104 -5.74 7.32 0.72
CA ALA A 104 -6.41 6.02 0.87
C ALA A 104 -6.42 5.52 2.32
N LEU A 105 -5.35 5.79 3.09
CA LEU A 105 -5.25 5.35 4.49
C LEU A 105 -5.82 6.36 5.49
N ASP A 106 -5.73 7.67 5.23
CA ASP A 106 -6.29 8.69 6.11
C ASP A 106 -7.83 8.62 6.13
N GLU A 107 -8.47 8.15 5.05
CA GLU A 107 -9.90 7.80 5.06
C GLU A 107 -10.23 6.77 6.16
N LEU A 108 -9.30 5.88 6.52
CA LEU A 108 -9.54 4.80 7.47
C LEU A 108 -9.29 5.18 8.94
N ARG A 109 -8.91 6.43 9.24
CA ARG A 109 -8.65 6.90 10.62
C ARG A 109 -9.93 7.22 11.38
#